data_AF-A0AA43D622-F1
#
_entry.id   AF-A0AA43D622-F1
#
_cell.length_a   1.000
_cell.length_b   1.000
_cell.length_c   1.000
_cell.angle_alpha   90.00
_cell.angle_beta   90.00
_cell.angle_gamma   90.00
#
_symmetry.space_group_name_H-M   'P 1'
#
loop_
_entity.id
_entity.type
_entity.pdbx_description
1 polymer ?
#
loop_
_entity_poly.entity_id
_entity_poly.type
_entity_poly.pdbx_seq_one_letter_code
_entity_poly.pdbx_strand_id
1 'polypeptide(L)' 'MGKGDKKSKKGKISMGSYGNSRKRKARKDKLKRSVSAKAVTAAVVVETEVKPKRAAAKKKTDA' A
#
# COMPACT_ATOMS: atom_id res chain seq x y z
N MET A 1 7.08 14.24 13.04
CA MET A 1 5.83 14.90 13.47
C MET A 1 4.73 13.87 13.75
N GLY A 2 4.00 14.03 14.86
CA GLY A 2 3.06 13.04 15.39
C GLY A 2 1.65 13.08 14.79
N LYS A 3 0.73 12.28 15.34
CA LYS A 3 -0.69 12.28 14.93
C LYS A 3 -1.44 13.57 15.32
N GLY A 4 -0.96 14.29 16.33
CA GLY A 4 -1.56 15.56 16.78
C GLY A 4 -1.20 16.77 15.94
N ASP A 5 -0.15 16.71 15.11
CA ASP A 5 0.25 17.85 14.29
C ASP A 5 -0.63 17.98 13.04
N LYS A 6 -1.51 18.99 13.06
CA LYS A 6 -2.50 19.30 12.03
C LYS A 6 -1.89 19.70 10.68
N LYS A 7 -0.61 20.07 10.63
CA LYS A 7 0.08 20.48 9.38
C LYS A 7 0.78 19.30 8.70
N SER A 8 1.30 18.33 9.46
CA SER A 8 1.93 17.14 8.89
C SER A 8 0.95 16.22 8.15
N LYS A 9 1.51 15.40 7.26
CA LYS A 9 0.78 14.31 6.59
C LYS A 9 0.14 13.34 7.61
N LYS A 10 0.82 13.07 8.74
CA LYS A 10 0.35 12.12 9.76
C LYS A 10 -0.85 12.65 10.53
N GLY A 11 -0.86 13.92 10.95
CA GLY A 11 -2.04 14.50 11.58
C GLY A 11 -3.19 14.74 10.61
N LYS A 12 -2.93 15.12 9.36
CA LYS A 12 -3.97 15.12 8.32
C LYS A 12 -4.58 13.73 8.08
N ILE A 13 -3.80 12.65 8.24
CA ILE A 13 -4.33 11.28 8.22
C ILE A 13 -5.25 11.04 9.41
N SER A 14 -4.77 11.34 10.63
CA SER A 14 -5.52 11.14 11.87
C SER A 14 -6.85 11.89 11.92
N MET A 15 -6.89 13.13 11.43
CA MET A 15 -8.09 13.96 11.41
C MET A 15 -9.02 13.69 10.21
N GLY A 16 -8.61 12.88 9.24
CA GLY A 16 -9.39 12.69 8.01
C GLY A 16 -9.42 13.90 7.04
N SER A 17 -8.75 15.01 7.35
CA SER A 17 -8.75 16.22 6.52
C SER A 17 -7.67 16.21 5.43
N TYR A 18 -7.85 17.06 4.42
CA TYR A 18 -6.88 17.25 3.33
C TYR A 18 -6.19 18.62 3.46
N GLY A 19 -5.08 18.79 2.74
CA GLY A 19 -4.29 20.03 2.75
C GLY A 19 -3.03 19.90 1.92
N ASN A 20 -2.09 20.84 2.04
CA ASN A 20 -0.88 20.83 1.22
C ASN A 20 -0.04 19.54 1.40
N SER A 21 0.06 19.02 2.62
CA SER A 21 0.77 17.77 2.93
C SER A 21 -0.01 16.49 2.59
N ARG A 22 -1.35 16.60 2.40
CA ARG A 22 -2.27 15.50 2.04
C ARG A 22 -3.17 15.96 0.88
N LYS A 23 -2.61 16.03 -0.33
CA LYS A 23 -3.35 16.43 -1.56
C LYS A 23 -4.28 15.32 -2.07
N ARG A 24 -5.50 15.68 -2.49
CA ARG A 24 -6.51 14.73 -3.04
C ARG A 24 -6.12 14.22 -4.44
N LYS A 25 -5.85 15.13 -5.38
CA LYS A 25 -5.57 14.80 -6.80
C LYS A 25 -4.37 13.87 -6.93
N ALA A 26 -3.22 14.26 -6.34
CA ALA A 26 -2.00 13.46 -6.37
C ALA A 26 -2.15 12.03 -5.79
N ARG A 27 -3.11 11.79 -4.87
CA ARG A 27 -3.41 10.42 -4.40
C ARG A 27 -4.23 9.63 -5.39
N LYS A 28 -5.23 10.25 -6.02
CA LYS A 28 -6.04 9.59 -7.06
C LYS A 28 -5.15 9.17 -8.23
N ASP A 29 -4.21 10.02 -8.64
CA ASP A 29 -3.29 9.74 -9.74
C ASP A 29 -2.30 8.62 -9.39
N LYS A 30 -1.85 8.57 -8.13
CA LYS A 30 -1.03 7.45 -7.63
C LYS A 30 -1.82 6.15 -7.54
N LEU A 31 -3.07 6.21 -7.07
CA LEU A 31 -3.94 5.04 -6.97
C LEU A 31 -4.23 4.44 -8.35
N LYS A 32 -4.56 5.28 -9.33
CA LYS A 32 -4.79 4.86 -10.72
C LYS A 32 -3.54 4.16 -11.31
N ARG A 33 -2.36 4.76 -11.11
CA ARG A 33 -1.08 4.18 -11.55
C ARG A 33 -0.75 2.85 -10.85
N SER A 34 -1.02 2.75 -9.55
CA SER A 34 -0.78 1.49 -8.84
C SER A 34 -1.74 0.39 -9.28
N VAL A 35 -2.99 0.72 -9.61
CA VAL A 35 -3.97 -0.25 -10.12
C VAL A 35 -3.55 -0.74 -11.50
N SER A 36 -3.12 0.14 -12.41
CA SER A 36 -2.63 -0.28 -13.73
C SER A 36 -1.35 -1.11 -13.64
N ALA A 37 -0.42 -0.77 -12.74
CA ALA A 37 0.80 -1.57 -12.52
C ALA A 37 0.49 -2.94 -11.87
N LYS A 38 -0.49 -2.99 -10.97
CA LYS A 38 -0.92 -4.25 -10.34
C LYS A 38 -1.68 -5.15 -11.31
N ALA A 39 -2.42 -4.57 -12.26
CA ALA A 39 -3.09 -5.32 -13.32
C ALA A 39 -2.10 -5.93 -14.32
N VAL A 40 -1.05 -5.18 -14.71
CA VAL A 40 0.00 -5.71 -15.60
C VAL A 40 0.81 -6.82 -14.92
N THR A 41 1.14 -6.67 -13.64
CA THR A 41 1.85 -7.73 -12.89
C THR A 41 0.97 -8.94 -12.58
N ALA A 42 -0.36 -8.78 -12.46
CA ALA A 42 -1.28 -9.90 -12.31
C ALA A 42 -1.49 -10.66 -13.63
N ALA A 43 -1.52 -9.97 -14.78
CA ALA A 43 -1.63 -10.62 -16.09
C ALA A 43 -0.36 -11.41 -16.47
N VAL A 44 0.84 -10.88 -16.16
CA VAL A 44 2.12 -11.57 -16.42
C VAL A 44 2.31 -12.84 -15.56
N VAL A 45 1.66 -12.91 -14.39
CA VAL A 45 1.70 -14.10 -13.52
C VAL A 45 0.69 -15.18 -13.95
N VAL A 46 -0.29 -14.85 -14.81
CA VAL A 46 -1.26 -15.85 -15.30
C VAL A 46 -0.74 -16.60 -16.53
N GLU A 47 0.19 -16.02 -17.28
CA GLU A 47 0.81 -16.69 -18.45
C GLU A 47 2.08 -17.49 -18.12
N THR A 48 2.55 -17.46 -16.87
CA THR A 48 3.70 -18.24 -16.42
C THR A 48 3.35 -19.08 -15.17
N GLU A 49 3.46 -20.40 -15.32
CA GLU A 49 3.65 -21.41 -14.26
C GLU A 49 2.45 -22.15 -13.65
N VAL A 50 2.21 -23.31 -14.27
CA VAL A 50 1.86 -24.61 -13.70
C VAL A 50 2.47 -24.89 -12.29
N LYS A 51 1.58 -25.11 -11.30
CA LYS A 51 1.72 -25.94 -10.06
C LYS A 51 2.69 -25.53 -8.92
N PRO A 52 2.39 -25.94 -7.67
CA PRO A 52 2.47 -25.09 -6.48
C PRO A 52 3.53 -25.51 -5.45
N LYS A 53 3.86 -24.64 -4.50
CA LYS A 53 4.20 -25.06 -3.13
C LYS A 53 4.00 -23.92 -2.12
N ARG A 54 2.96 -24.09 -1.29
CA ARG A 54 2.85 -23.40 0.01
C ARG A 54 4.07 -23.80 0.85
N ALA A 55 4.74 -22.83 1.46
CA ALA A 55 5.52 -23.08 2.67
C ALA A 55 4.88 -22.30 3.81
N ALA A 56 4.21 -23.06 4.68
CA ALA A 56 3.63 -22.59 5.93
C ALA A 56 4.73 -22.12 6.91
N ALA A 57 4.32 -21.24 7.82
CA ALA A 57 5.12 -20.65 8.88
C ALA A 57 5.84 -21.69 9.76
N LYS A 58 7.01 -21.32 10.30
CA LYS A 58 7.49 -21.83 11.58
C LYS A 58 7.70 -20.66 12.54
N LYS A 59 6.84 -20.58 13.57
CA LYS A 59 7.18 -19.91 14.82
C LYS A 59 8.41 -20.62 15.41
N LYS A 60 9.37 -19.88 15.93
CA LYS A 60 10.31 -20.39 16.94
C LYS A 60 10.00 -19.67 18.25
N THR A 61 9.62 -20.45 19.24
CA THR A 61 9.65 -20.16 20.67
C THR A 61 11.05 -20.42 21.23
N ASP A 62 11.39 -19.62 22.24
CA ASP A 62 12.34 -19.78 23.36
C ASP A 62 13.84 -20.07 23.16
N ALA A 63 14.66 -19.18 23.76
CA ALA A 63 15.69 -19.47 24.75
C ALA A 63 15.84 -18.25 25.68
#